data_AF-A0A0N1BTL3-F1
#
_entry.id   AF-A0A0N1BTL3-F1
#
_cell.length_a   1.000
_cell.length_b   1.000
_cell.length_c   1.000
_cell.angle_alpha   90.00
_cell.angle_beta   90.00
_cell.angle_gamma   90.00
#
_symmetry.space_group_name_H-M   'P 1'
#
loop_
_entity.id
_entity.type
_entity.pdbx_description
1 polymer ?
#
loop_
_entity_poly.entity_id
_entity_poly.type
_entity_poly.pdbx_seq_one_letter_code
_entity_poly.pdbx_strand_id
1 'polypeptide(L)'
;MTVQGVRLFNDLTGTDVKVKVVDIGANPIDSDPPYLPMLKRGHAEVVGFEPNPDALAKLLEKMGPDETYLPDAVGDGGRHVLRMCHAPGMTSLLEPDQRVLSLFHGFPIWGHVVGRTEMNTVRLDDVPETAGADMIKIDIQGGELMALRSGIERLRDVVVIQTEVEFLPLYKDQPLFSEVEQFLRSQGFIFHRFFPLESRILQPTSINGNMYGGLSQVVYADAVFVRDFISLDGYSDRQLLAAASIVHNCYNSIDLSLRFLYEYDRRTGSITAEHYFRRLTGGE
;
A
#
# COMPACT_ATOMS: atom_id res chain seq x y z
N MET A 1 18.49 -6.76 13.10
CA MET A 1 18.06 -6.79 14.51
C MET A 1 16.72 -7.47 14.55
N THR A 2 16.63 -8.62 15.20
CA THR A 2 15.40 -9.34 15.45
C THR A 2 14.49 -8.46 16.29
N VAL A 3 13.34 -8.09 15.73
CA VAL A 3 12.33 -7.25 16.38
C VAL A 3 11.83 -8.00 17.63
N GLN A 4 12.22 -7.54 18.81
CA GLN A 4 11.39 -7.72 20.01
C GLN A 4 10.01 -7.17 19.62
N GLY A 5 8.98 -8.03 19.65
CA GLY A 5 7.69 -7.77 19.01
C GLY A 5 7.19 -6.36 19.22
N VAL A 6 7.04 -5.60 18.13
CA VAL A 6 6.44 -4.26 18.17
C VAL A 6 5.07 -4.41 18.83
N ARG A 7 4.89 -3.75 19.97
CA ARG A 7 3.59 -3.68 20.65
C ARG A 7 2.65 -2.89 19.74
N LEU A 8 1.45 -3.40 19.50
CA LEU A 8 0.52 -2.71 18.61
C LEU A 8 0.00 -1.43 19.27
N PHE A 9 -0.37 -0.46 18.44
CA PHE A 9 -0.94 0.81 18.86
C PHE A 9 -2.11 0.64 19.85
N ASN A 10 -3.02 -0.29 19.58
CA ASN A 10 -4.17 -0.57 20.46
C ASN A 10 -3.72 -1.04 21.86
N ASP A 11 -2.70 -1.91 21.95
CA ASP A 11 -2.14 -2.36 23.23
C ASP A 11 -1.49 -1.20 24.00
N LEU A 12 -0.84 -0.28 23.29
CA LEU A 12 -0.16 0.87 23.88
C LEU A 12 -1.13 1.97 24.33
N THR A 13 -2.24 2.15 23.63
CA THR A 13 -3.19 3.25 23.90
C THR A 13 -4.40 2.81 24.72
N GLY A 14 -4.77 1.52 24.67
CA GLY A 14 -6.03 1.02 25.20
C GLY A 14 -7.25 1.39 24.35
N THR A 15 -7.04 1.94 23.14
CA THR A 15 -8.13 2.28 22.22
C THR A 15 -8.63 1.06 21.45
N ASP A 16 -9.90 1.06 21.10
CA ASP A 16 -10.58 0.00 20.34
C ASP A 16 -10.71 0.33 18.84
N VAL A 17 -9.93 1.29 18.35
CA VAL A 17 -9.97 1.67 16.93
C VAL A 17 -9.67 0.46 16.05
N LYS A 18 -10.63 0.14 15.18
CA LYS A 18 -10.50 -0.89 14.13
C LYS A 18 -10.31 -0.20 12.78
N VAL A 19 -9.22 -0.52 12.10
CA VAL A 19 -8.81 0.06 10.81
C VAL A 19 -9.46 -0.70 9.66
N LYS A 20 -10.08 0.00 8.71
CA LYS A 20 -10.54 -0.62 7.47
C LYS A 20 -9.50 -0.45 6.37
N VAL A 21 -9.00 -1.56 5.85
CA VAL A 21 -8.01 -1.61 4.77
C VAL A 21 -8.68 -2.05 3.48
N VAL A 22 -8.38 -1.34 2.41
CA VAL A 22 -8.62 -1.78 1.04
C VAL A 22 -7.27 -2.17 0.44
N ASP A 23 -7.10 -3.44 0.03
CA ASP A 23 -5.87 -3.95 -0.57
C ASP A 23 -6.10 -4.31 -2.04
N ILE A 24 -5.55 -3.52 -2.95
CA ILE A 24 -5.69 -3.67 -4.40
C ILE A 24 -4.44 -4.38 -4.92
N GLY A 25 -4.59 -5.62 -5.38
CA GLY A 25 -3.46 -6.52 -5.63
C GLY A 25 -3.08 -7.29 -4.37
N ALA A 26 -4.03 -8.08 -3.86
CA ALA A 26 -3.92 -8.75 -2.57
C ALA A 26 -3.07 -10.04 -2.58
N ASN A 27 -2.45 -10.41 -3.71
CA ASN A 27 -1.64 -11.60 -3.83
C ASN A 27 -0.40 -11.55 -2.91
N PRO A 28 -0.22 -12.49 -1.96
CA PRO A 28 0.94 -12.50 -1.08
C PRO A 28 2.11 -13.24 -1.75
N ILE A 29 2.64 -12.70 -2.86
CA ILE A 29 3.76 -13.31 -3.59
C ILE A 29 5.10 -12.98 -2.94
N ASP A 30 5.30 -11.74 -2.49
CA ASP A 30 6.62 -11.25 -2.07
C ASP A 30 6.81 -11.20 -0.56
N SER A 31 5.92 -10.49 0.15
CA SER A 31 6.03 -10.30 1.59
C SER A 31 4.66 -10.15 2.25
N ASP A 32 4.63 -10.36 3.57
CA ASP A 32 3.43 -10.10 4.37
C ASP A 32 3.07 -8.61 4.29
N PRO A 33 1.79 -8.25 4.04
CA PRO A 33 1.39 -6.86 3.98
C PRO A 33 1.55 -6.20 5.36
N PRO A 34 1.85 -4.89 5.42
CA PRO A 34 2.22 -4.22 6.66
C PRO A 34 1.08 -4.16 7.68
N TYR A 35 -0.18 -4.30 7.23
CA TYR A 35 -1.34 -4.35 8.11
C TYR A 35 -1.59 -5.73 8.75
N LEU A 36 -0.90 -6.78 8.32
CA LEU A 36 -1.14 -8.16 8.76
C LEU A 36 -1.11 -8.33 10.29
N PRO A 37 -0.19 -7.70 11.05
CA PRO A 37 -0.21 -7.79 12.52
C PRO A 37 -1.50 -7.24 13.14
N MET A 38 -2.07 -6.16 12.58
CA MET A 38 -3.34 -5.59 13.05
C MET A 38 -4.50 -6.55 12.76
N LEU A 39 -4.54 -7.10 11.55
CA LEU A 39 -5.55 -8.07 11.14
C LEU A 39 -5.55 -9.31 12.04
N LYS A 40 -4.38 -9.91 12.28
CA LYS A 40 -4.22 -11.08 13.16
C LYS A 40 -4.68 -10.84 14.61
N ARG A 41 -4.78 -9.57 15.04
CA ARG A 41 -5.22 -9.17 16.38
C ARG A 41 -6.64 -8.61 16.41
N GLY A 42 -7.37 -8.62 15.28
CA GLY A 42 -8.72 -8.10 15.18
C GLY A 42 -8.80 -6.57 15.21
N HIS A 43 -7.68 -5.88 15.01
CA HIS A 43 -7.61 -4.41 14.94
C HIS A 43 -7.72 -3.86 13.52
N ALA A 44 -7.83 -4.74 12.52
CA ALA A 44 -8.11 -4.35 11.15
C ALA A 44 -9.13 -5.28 10.51
N GLU A 45 -9.85 -4.76 9.52
CA GLU A 45 -10.61 -5.53 8.54
C GLU A 45 -10.09 -5.21 7.13
N VAL A 46 -10.19 -6.17 6.21
CA VAL A 46 -9.59 -6.08 4.87
C VAL A 46 -10.63 -6.38 3.81
N VAL A 47 -10.69 -5.51 2.80
CA VAL A 47 -11.32 -5.77 1.50
C VAL A 47 -10.22 -5.85 0.45
N GLY A 48 -9.90 -7.06 0.02
CA GLY A 48 -8.84 -7.35 -0.95
C GLY A 48 -9.36 -7.59 -2.36
N PHE A 49 -8.60 -7.19 -3.37
CA PHE A 49 -8.88 -7.46 -4.78
C PHE A 49 -7.80 -8.35 -5.38
N GLU A 50 -8.19 -9.48 -5.95
CA GLU A 50 -7.28 -10.41 -6.63
C GLU A 50 -7.95 -11.03 -7.87
N PRO A 51 -7.61 -10.57 -9.09
CA PRO A 51 -8.23 -11.07 -10.31
C PRO A 51 -7.66 -12.39 -10.81
N ASN A 52 -6.51 -12.87 -10.31
CA ASN A 52 -6.00 -14.19 -10.64
C ASN A 52 -6.79 -15.28 -9.88
N PRO A 53 -7.50 -16.19 -10.57
CA PRO A 53 -8.35 -17.17 -9.90
C PRO A 53 -7.59 -18.12 -8.95
N ASP A 54 -6.36 -18.49 -9.28
CA ASP A 54 -5.56 -19.41 -8.46
C ASP A 54 -5.02 -18.71 -7.20
N ALA A 55 -4.68 -17.43 -7.30
CA ALA A 55 -4.28 -16.62 -6.16
C ALA A 55 -5.47 -16.33 -5.24
N LEU A 56 -6.61 -15.93 -5.83
CA LEU A 56 -7.85 -15.70 -5.11
C LEU A 56 -8.31 -16.95 -4.36
N ALA A 57 -8.26 -18.12 -4.98
CA ALA A 57 -8.63 -19.38 -4.33
C ALA A 57 -7.80 -19.64 -3.05
N LYS A 58 -6.49 -19.33 -3.07
CA LYS A 58 -5.61 -19.44 -1.89
C LYS A 58 -5.92 -18.43 -0.81
N LEU A 59 -6.36 -17.22 -1.19
CA LEU A 59 -6.80 -16.19 -0.24
C LEU A 59 -8.10 -16.63 0.45
N LEU A 60 -9.08 -17.11 -0.34
CA LEU A 60 -10.36 -17.61 0.17
C LEU A 60 -10.21 -18.84 1.07
N GLU A 61 -9.22 -19.70 0.82
CA GLU A 61 -8.94 -20.84 1.70
C GLU A 61 -8.44 -20.41 3.09
N LYS A 62 -7.75 -19.26 3.17
CA LYS A 62 -7.09 -18.78 4.38
C LYS A 62 -7.81 -17.63 5.08
N MET A 63 -8.88 -17.09 4.47
CA MET A 63 -9.56 -15.90 4.96
C MET A 63 -10.12 -16.09 6.37
N GLY A 64 -9.87 -15.10 7.23
CA GLY A 64 -10.50 -14.94 8.52
C GLY A 64 -11.85 -14.24 8.45
N PRO A 65 -12.50 -14.00 9.62
CA PRO A 65 -13.81 -13.36 9.69
C PRO A 65 -13.80 -11.87 9.33
N ASP A 66 -12.64 -11.21 9.39
CA ASP A 66 -12.45 -9.78 9.13
C ASP A 66 -11.91 -9.52 7.71
N GLU A 67 -12.02 -10.49 6.82
CA GLU A 67 -11.48 -10.44 5.45
C GLU A 67 -12.58 -10.67 4.42
N THR A 68 -12.53 -9.93 3.33
CA THR A 68 -13.36 -10.12 2.14
C THR A 68 -12.47 -10.00 0.91
N TYR A 69 -12.48 -11.00 0.03
CA TYR A 69 -11.68 -10.98 -1.19
C TYR A 69 -12.58 -11.01 -2.43
N LEU A 70 -12.35 -10.06 -3.33
CA LEU A 70 -13.11 -9.85 -4.56
C LEU A 70 -12.28 -10.25 -5.79
N PRO A 71 -12.90 -10.87 -6.82
CA PRO A 71 -12.22 -11.33 -8.03
C PRO A 71 -11.93 -10.23 -9.05
N ASP A 72 -12.22 -8.97 -8.71
CA ASP A 72 -12.20 -7.87 -9.66
C ASP A 72 -10.81 -7.23 -9.78
N ALA A 73 -10.44 -6.82 -10.98
CA ALA A 73 -9.32 -5.90 -11.18
C ALA A 73 -9.82 -4.45 -11.01
N VAL A 74 -9.18 -3.65 -10.16
CA VAL A 74 -9.53 -2.24 -9.99
C VAL A 74 -8.86 -1.39 -11.06
N GLY A 75 -9.64 -0.54 -11.72
CA GLY A 75 -9.20 0.30 -12.83
C GLY A 75 -10.23 1.39 -13.13
N ASP A 76 -10.37 1.77 -14.40
CA ASP A 76 -11.27 2.85 -14.83
C ASP A 76 -12.73 2.42 -15.06
N GLY A 77 -13.07 1.15 -14.84
CA GLY A 77 -14.39 0.59 -15.14
C GLY A 77 -14.52 0.07 -16.59
N GLY A 78 -13.46 0.21 -17.38
CA GLY A 78 -13.41 -0.18 -18.78
C GLY A 78 -12.92 -1.61 -19.00
N ARG A 79 -12.93 -2.01 -20.27
CA ARG A 79 -12.37 -3.29 -20.75
C ARG A 79 -10.90 -3.13 -21.07
N HIS A 80 -10.07 -4.01 -20.50
CA HIS A 80 -8.62 -4.02 -20.66
C HIS A 80 -8.12 -5.43 -20.99
N VAL A 81 -6.84 -5.53 -21.34
CA VAL A 81 -6.14 -6.80 -21.51
C VAL A 81 -5.14 -6.96 -20.35
N LEU A 82 -5.28 -8.01 -19.56
CA LEU A 82 -4.27 -8.40 -18.59
C LEU A 82 -3.15 -9.16 -19.30
N ARG A 83 -1.90 -8.68 -19.16
CA ARG A 83 -0.70 -9.37 -19.64
C ARG A 83 -0.14 -10.22 -18.50
N MET A 84 -0.38 -11.51 -18.58
CA MET A 84 0.20 -12.47 -17.64
C MET A 84 1.68 -12.65 -17.98
N CYS A 85 2.55 -12.27 -17.07
CA CYS A 85 4.00 -12.35 -17.24
C CYS A 85 4.56 -13.65 -16.65
N HIS A 86 5.77 -14.01 -17.04
CA HIS A 86 6.45 -15.20 -16.54
C HIS A 86 6.60 -15.17 -15.01
N ALA A 87 6.95 -14.01 -14.43
CA ALA A 87 6.82 -13.77 -13.01
C ALA A 87 5.40 -13.26 -12.71
N PRO A 88 4.63 -13.90 -11.81
CA PRO A 88 3.29 -13.45 -11.45
C PRO A 88 3.25 -12.00 -10.96
N GLY A 89 4.24 -11.58 -10.16
CA GLY A 89 4.40 -10.20 -9.67
C GLY A 89 4.78 -9.17 -10.74
N MET A 90 4.86 -9.54 -12.02
CA MET A 90 5.00 -8.59 -13.14
C MET A 90 3.77 -8.58 -14.06
N THR A 91 2.67 -9.22 -13.63
CA THR A 91 1.41 -9.22 -14.38
C THR A 91 0.75 -7.87 -14.27
N SER A 92 0.38 -7.27 -15.41
CA SER A 92 -0.12 -5.90 -15.46
C SER A 92 -1.15 -5.71 -16.57
N LEU A 93 -1.99 -4.68 -16.43
CA LEU A 93 -2.80 -4.15 -17.54
C LEU A 93 -1.94 -3.41 -18.57
N LEU A 94 -0.72 -3.00 -18.21
CA LEU A 94 0.23 -2.33 -19.10
C LEU A 94 1.18 -3.34 -19.78
N GLU A 95 1.64 -2.99 -20.98
CA GLU A 95 2.59 -3.83 -21.72
C GLU A 95 4.01 -3.63 -21.17
N PRO A 96 4.75 -4.68 -20.77
CA PRO A 96 6.13 -4.52 -20.29
C PRO A 96 7.06 -3.85 -21.34
N ASP A 97 7.86 -2.86 -20.95
CA ASP A 97 8.81 -2.17 -21.85
C ASP A 97 10.17 -2.89 -21.86
N GLN A 98 10.33 -3.84 -22.79
CA GLN A 98 11.56 -4.61 -22.95
C GLN A 98 12.82 -3.76 -23.15
N ARG A 99 12.71 -2.51 -23.64
CA ARG A 99 13.85 -1.59 -23.75
C ARG A 99 14.38 -1.17 -22.38
N VAL A 100 13.49 -0.95 -21.41
CA VAL A 100 13.84 -0.58 -20.03
C VAL A 100 14.19 -1.81 -19.22
N LEU A 101 13.40 -2.89 -19.35
CA LEU A 101 13.66 -4.16 -18.65
C LEU A 101 15.05 -4.73 -18.97
N SER A 102 15.50 -4.59 -20.22
CA SER A 102 16.83 -5.07 -20.66
C SER A 102 18.00 -4.40 -19.96
N LEU A 103 17.78 -3.31 -19.22
CA LEU A 103 18.81 -2.67 -18.41
C LEU A 103 19.14 -3.46 -17.13
N PHE A 104 18.26 -4.35 -16.67
CA PHE A 104 18.39 -5.02 -15.38
C PHE A 104 18.42 -6.55 -15.52
N HIS A 105 19.21 -7.23 -14.68
CA HIS A 105 19.28 -8.68 -14.69
C HIS A 105 17.90 -9.29 -14.35
N GLY A 106 17.49 -10.32 -15.08
CA GLY A 106 16.25 -11.08 -14.83
C GLY A 106 14.97 -10.43 -15.39
N PHE A 107 14.82 -9.11 -15.28
CA PHE A 107 13.62 -8.37 -15.70
C PHE A 107 13.09 -8.71 -17.12
N PRO A 108 13.92 -8.88 -18.17
CA PRO A 108 13.42 -9.27 -19.49
C PRO A 108 12.71 -10.63 -19.52
N ILE A 109 13.19 -11.57 -18.69
CA ILE A 109 12.63 -12.91 -18.56
C ILE A 109 11.37 -12.84 -17.69
N TRP A 110 11.44 -12.16 -16.55
CA TRP A 110 10.32 -12.04 -15.62
C TRP A 110 9.13 -11.31 -16.22
N GLY A 111 9.36 -10.21 -16.93
CA GLY A 111 8.35 -9.43 -17.65
C GLY A 111 8.00 -9.98 -19.03
N HIS A 112 8.44 -11.20 -19.38
CA HIS A 112 8.02 -11.82 -20.64
C HIS A 112 6.55 -12.25 -20.54
N VAL A 113 5.70 -11.71 -21.42
CA VAL A 113 4.27 -12.04 -21.46
C VAL A 113 4.06 -13.47 -21.94
N VAL A 114 3.49 -14.33 -21.09
CA VAL A 114 3.18 -15.74 -21.37
C VAL A 114 1.71 -15.97 -21.71
N GLY A 115 0.84 -14.99 -21.45
CA GLY A 115 -0.56 -15.05 -21.85
C GLY A 115 -1.27 -13.70 -21.77
N ARG A 116 -2.44 -13.61 -22.41
CA ARG A 116 -3.26 -12.41 -22.46
C ARG A 116 -4.72 -12.77 -22.24
N THR A 117 -5.38 -12.05 -21.35
CA THR A 117 -6.79 -12.27 -21.01
C THR A 117 -7.52 -10.94 -21.02
N GLU A 118 -8.62 -10.85 -21.75
CA GLU A 118 -9.51 -9.68 -21.69
C GLU A 118 -10.33 -9.72 -20.41
N MET A 119 -10.45 -8.57 -19.75
CA MET A 119 -11.26 -8.43 -18.54
C MET A 119 -11.87 -7.04 -18.45
N ASN A 120 -12.96 -6.94 -17.68
CA ASN A 120 -13.48 -5.66 -17.25
C ASN A 120 -12.83 -5.29 -15.92
N THR A 121 -12.49 -4.02 -15.76
CA THR A 121 -12.11 -3.48 -14.46
C THR A 121 -13.32 -2.90 -13.76
N VAL A 122 -13.24 -2.75 -12.44
CA VAL A 122 -14.21 -2.00 -11.63
C VAL A 122 -13.59 -0.68 -11.19
N ARG A 123 -14.42 0.36 -11.07
CA ARG A 123 -13.99 1.59 -10.40
C ARG A 123 -14.00 1.38 -8.91
N LEU A 124 -13.01 1.92 -8.21
CA LEU A 124 -12.95 1.79 -6.76
C LEU A 124 -14.18 2.43 -6.06
N ASP A 125 -14.68 3.55 -6.60
CA ASP A 125 -15.90 4.20 -6.10
C ASP A 125 -17.15 3.31 -6.20
N ASP A 126 -17.21 2.43 -7.20
CA ASP A 126 -18.42 1.65 -7.51
C ASP A 126 -18.54 0.37 -6.67
N VAL A 127 -17.51 -0.01 -5.90
CA VAL A 127 -17.50 -1.20 -5.04
C VAL A 127 -17.96 -0.84 -3.62
N PRO A 128 -19.18 -1.25 -3.18
CA PRO A 128 -19.73 -0.84 -1.89
C PRO A 128 -18.88 -1.23 -0.68
N GLU A 129 -18.22 -2.38 -0.74
CA GLU A 129 -17.38 -2.94 0.31
C GLU A 129 -16.21 -2.00 0.67
N THR A 130 -15.78 -1.14 -0.25
CA THR A 130 -14.65 -0.22 -0.05
C THR A 130 -15.02 1.08 0.69
N ALA A 131 -16.31 1.30 0.98
CA ALA A 131 -16.77 2.50 1.68
C ALA A 131 -16.17 2.62 3.09
N GLY A 132 -15.75 3.83 3.47
CA GLY A 132 -15.19 4.11 4.80
C GLY A 132 -13.80 3.52 5.02
N ALA A 133 -13.03 3.25 3.96
CA ALA A 133 -11.65 2.81 4.06
C ALA A 133 -10.78 3.86 4.76
N ASP A 134 -9.92 3.41 5.67
CA ASP A 134 -8.89 4.22 6.32
C ASP A 134 -7.57 4.17 5.58
N MET A 135 -7.27 2.99 5.07
CA MET A 135 -6.02 2.68 4.38
C MET A 135 -6.33 2.10 3.02
N ILE A 136 -5.65 2.59 1.99
CA ILE A 136 -5.54 1.89 0.71
C ILE A 136 -4.10 1.40 0.58
N LYS A 137 -3.93 0.11 0.32
CA LYS A 137 -2.70 -0.45 -0.25
C LYS A 137 -2.98 -0.77 -1.71
N ILE A 138 -2.07 -0.41 -2.60
CA ILE A 138 -2.17 -0.75 -4.02
C ILE A 138 -0.82 -1.16 -4.58
N ASP A 139 -0.81 -2.33 -5.23
CA ASP A 139 0.33 -2.89 -5.93
C ASP A 139 -0.21 -3.73 -7.10
N ILE A 140 -0.36 -3.09 -8.27
CA ILE A 140 -0.92 -3.69 -9.48
C ILE A 140 -0.05 -3.42 -10.71
N GLN A 141 1.24 -3.18 -10.47
CA GLN A 141 2.30 -3.16 -11.47
C GLN A 141 2.06 -2.14 -12.59
N GLY A 142 1.84 -0.88 -12.23
CA GLY A 142 1.71 0.27 -13.16
C GLY A 142 0.29 0.79 -13.36
N GLY A 143 -0.72 0.08 -12.83
CA GLY A 143 -2.13 0.49 -12.88
C GLY A 143 -2.54 1.48 -11.78
N GLU A 144 -1.63 1.87 -10.89
CA GLU A 144 -1.92 2.53 -9.61
C GLU A 144 -2.67 3.84 -9.81
N LEU A 145 -2.16 4.70 -10.71
CA LEU A 145 -2.78 6.00 -10.97
C LEU A 145 -4.17 5.87 -11.60
N MET A 146 -4.41 4.83 -12.40
CA MET A 146 -5.72 4.57 -12.99
C MET A 146 -6.74 4.21 -11.90
N ALA A 147 -6.40 3.25 -11.03
CA ALA A 147 -7.25 2.84 -9.91
C ALA A 147 -7.49 3.99 -8.92
N LEU A 148 -6.46 4.78 -8.60
CA LEU A 148 -6.59 5.94 -7.72
C LEU A 148 -7.50 7.03 -8.31
N ARG A 149 -7.42 7.29 -9.63
CA ARG A 149 -8.29 8.26 -10.31
C ARG A 149 -9.75 7.81 -10.39
N SER A 150 -10.03 6.51 -10.31
CA SER A 150 -11.39 5.97 -10.31
C SER A 150 -12.03 5.87 -8.92
N GLY A 151 -11.29 6.26 -7.88
CA GLY A 151 -11.66 6.15 -6.47
C GLY A 151 -11.78 7.48 -5.72
N ILE A 152 -12.02 8.60 -6.40
CA ILE A 152 -11.98 9.96 -5.79
C ILE A 152 -12.93 10.09 -4.61
N GLU A 153 -14.11 9.46 -4.67
CA GLU A 153 -15.07 9.50 -3.56
C GLU A 153 -14.55 8.68 -2.37
N ARG A 154 -13.98 7.49 -2.60
CA ARG A 154 -13.32 6.70 -1.53
C ARG A 154 -12.12 7.42 -0.94
N LEU A 155 -11.36 8.12 -1.78
CA LEU A 155 -10.23 8.93 -1.36
C LEU A 155 -10.61 10.10 -0.46
N ARG A 156 -11.87 10.37 -0.13
CA ARG A 156 -12.21 11.41 0.87
C ARG A 156 -12.04 10.94 2.31
N ASP A 157 -12.31 9.67 2.58
CA ASP A 157 -12.30 9.11 3.95
C ASP A 157 -10.93 8.57 4.36
N VAL A 158 -10.14 8.13 3.37
CA VAL A 158 -8.82 7.51 3.56
C VAL A 158 -7.86 8.45 4.28
N VAL A 159 -7.09 7.92 5.22
CA VAL A 159 -6.07 8.68 5.96
C VAL A 159 -4.66 8.31 5.57
N VAL A 160 -4.43 7.11 5.02
CA VAL A 160 -3.12 6.64 4.58
C VAL A 160 -3.23 5.83 3.29
N ILE A 161 -2.29 6.05 2.36
CA ILE A 161 -2.15 5.26 1.14
C ILE A 161 -0.73 4.71 1.08
N GLN A 162 -0.59 3.42 0.83
CA GLN A 162 0.64 2.84 0.30
C GLN A 162 0.40 2.45 -1.15
N THR A 163 1.29 2.86 -2.04
CA THR A 163 1.23 2.54 -3.47
C THR A 163 2.62 2.22 -3.98
N GLU A 164 2.74 1.20 -4.83
CA GLU A 164 3.94 1.05 -5.66
C GLU A 164 4.07 2.27 -6.58
N VAL A 165 5.30 2.73 -6.78
CA VAL A 165 5.64 3.85 -7.66
C VAL A 165 6.98 3.61 -8.34
N GLU A 166 7.10 4.06 -9.58
CA GLU A 166 8.28 3.81 -10.40
C GLU A 166 9.07 5.07 -10.70
N PHE A 167 10.38 4.88 -10.81
CA PHE A 167 11.34 5.90 -11.23
C PHE A 167 11.87 5.63 -12.64
N LEU A 168 11.57 4.46 -13.19
CA LEU A 168 11.78 4.07 -14.58
C LEU A 168 10.51 3.35 -15.08
N PRO A 169 10.05 3.62 -16.32
CA PRO A 169 8.84 3.01 -16.84
C PRO A 169 9.12 1.55 -17.23
N LEU A 170 8.92 0.62 -16.29
CA LEU A 170 9.05 -0.82 -16.51
C LEU A 170 8.00 -1.34 -17.49
N TYR A 171 6.86 -0.64 -17.56
CA TYR A 171 5.81 -0.86 -18.54
C TYR A 171 5.66 0.36 -19.46
N LYS A 172 5.11 0.14 -20.65
CA LYS A 172 4.80 1.20 -21.61
C LYS A 172 3.71 2.11 -21.08
N ASP A 173 3.93 3.41 -21.23
CA ASP A 173 3.01 4.48 -20.78
C ASP A 173 2.70 4.43 -19.27
N GLN A 174 3.58 3.80 -18.48
CA GLN A 174 3.48 3.73 -17.03
C GLN A 174 3.67 5.10 -16.39
N PRO A 175 2.72 5.57 -15.57
CA PRO A 175 2.92 6.77 -14.76
C PRO A 175 4.07 6.59 -13.79
N LEU A 176 4.92 7.60 -13.63
CA LEU A 176 6.02 7.55 -12.67
C LEU A 176 5.62 8.16 -11.32
N PHE A 177 6.47 8.01 -10.31
CA PHE A 177 6.31 8.59 -8.97
C PHE A 177 5.84 10.05 -9.02
N SER A 178 6.41 10.87 -9.90
CA SER A 178 6.03 12.29 -10.00
C SER A 178 4.57 12.51 -10.37
N GLU A 179 3.98 11.64 -11.20
CA GLU A 179 2.58 11.77 -11.62
C GLU A 179 1.62 11.25 -10.56
N VAL A 180 1.98 10.13 -9.91
CA VAL A 180 1.24 9.58 -8.76
C VAL A 180 1.25 10.57 -7.59
N GLU A 181 2.42 11.11 -7.25
CA GLU A 181 2.62 12.07 -6.18
C GLU A 181 1.83 13.36 -6.45
N GLN A 182 1.91 13.93 -7.66
CA GLN A 182 1.16 15.14 -8.01
C GLN A 182 -0.35 14.92 -7.90
N PHE A 183 -0.84 13.76 -8.34
CA PHE A 183 -2.23 13.41 -8.20
C PHE A 183 -2.64 13.30 -6.73
N LEU A 184 -1.94 12.50 -5.92
CA LEU A 184 -2.27 12.33 -4.50
C LEU A 184 -2.16 13.64 -3.71
N ARG A 185 -1.20 14.49 -4.05
CA ARG A 185 -1.10 15.84 -3.51
C ARG A 185 -2.33 16.70 -3.84
N SER A 186 -2.81 16.64 -5.08
CA SER A 186 -4.05 17.31 -5.48
C SER A 186 -5.28 16.81 -4.73
N GLN A 187 -5.23 15.58 -4.21
CA GLN A 187 -6.26 14.97 -3.37
C GLN A 187 -6.05 15.24 -1.86
N GLY A 188 -5.10 16.08 -1.46
CA GLY A 188 -4.86 16.44 -0.06
C GLY A 188 -4.03 15.45 0.74
N PHE A 189 -3.22 14.63 0.07
CA PHE A 189 -2.21 13.79 0.71
C PHE A 189 -0.82 14.43 0.67
N ILE A 190 -0.01 14.10 1.65
CA ILE A 190 1.39 14.49 1.75
C ILE A 190 2.24 13.22 1.64
N PHE A 191 3.26 13.26 0.78
CA PHE A 191 4.27 12.20 0.74
C PHE A 191 4.98 12.11 2.09
N HIS A 192 4.92 10.94 2.73
CA HIS A 192 5.53 10.71 4.03
C HIS A 192 6.93 10.13 3.88
N ARG A 193 7.06 8.99 3.18
CA ARG A 193 8.34 8.31 2.94
C ARG A 193 8.21 7.17 1.93
N PHE A 194 9.35 6.61 1.52
CA PHE A 194 9.43 5.30 0.87
C PHE A 194 9.55 4.18 1.90
N PHE A 195 9.05 2.99 1.58
CA PHE A 195 9.01 1.83 2.48
C PHE A 195 8.88 0.48 1.73
N PRO A 196 9.89 0.01 0.97
CA PRO A 196 11.24 0.55 0.78
C PRO A 196 11.43 1.39 -0.50
N LEU A 197 12.60 2.01 -0.65
CA LEU A 197 13.09 2.59 -1.91
C LEU A 197 14.06 1.60 -2.55
N GLU A 198 13.71 1.07 -3.72
CA GLU A 198 14.43 -0.03 -4.36
C GLU A 198 15.32 0.47 -5.49
N SER A 199 16.61 0.14 -5.39
CA SER A 199 17.56 0.30 -6.50
C SER A 199 17.93 -1.06 -7.08
N ARG A 200 18.47 -1.03 -8.30
CA ARG A 200 18.99 -2.21 -9.00
C ARG A 200 20.33 -1.92 -9.66
N ILE A 201 21.17 -2.94 -9.74
CA ILE A 201 22.39 -2.93 -10.54
C ILE A 201 22.02 -3.01 -12.03
N LEU A 202 22.63 -2.15 -12.84
CA LEU A 202 22.51 -2.19 -14.29
C LEU A 202 23.36 -3.31 -14.89
N GLN A 203 22.82 -4.03 -15.87
CA GLN A 203 23.58 -5.01 -16.64
C GLN A 203 24.76 -4.35 -17.36
N PRO A 204 25.89 -5.07 -17.54
CA PRO A 204 26.16 -6.45 -17.11
C PRO A 204 26.86 -6.54 -15.74
N THR A 205 26.68 -5.56 -14.85
CA THR A 205 27.47 -5.44 -13.61
C THR A 205 27.00 -6.42 -12.53
N SER A 206 27.92 -6.88 -11.69
CA SER A 206 27.62 -7.66 -10.47
C SER A 206 28.58 -7.25 -9.35
N ILE A 207 28.09 -7.16 -8.12
CA ILE A 207 28.89 -6.79 -6.94
C ILE A 207 28.81 -7.93 -5.93
N ASN A 208 29.98 -8.39 -5.46
CA ASN A 208 30.10 -9.50 -4.51
C ASN A 208 29.30 -10.75 -4.92
N GLY A 209 29.18 -10.99 -6.23
CA GLY A 209 28.41 -12.11 -6.79
C GLY A 209 26.89 -11.92 -6.81
N ASN A 210 26.36 -10.77 -6.37
CA ASN A 210 24.94 -10.45 -6.46
C ASN A 210 24.66 -9.52 -7.65
N MET A 211 24.01 -10.06 -8.68
CA MET A 211 23.57 -9.30 -9.87
C MET A 211 22.16 -8.70 -9.75
N TYR A 212 21.40 -9.09 -8.72
CA TYR A 212 20.04 -8.58 -8.46
C TYR A 212 20.00 -7.53 -7.34
N GLY A 213 21.15 -7.26 -6.71
CA GLY A 213 21.26 -6.29 -5.63
C GLY A 213 20.98 -4.86 -6.07
N GLY A 214 20.72 -4.00 -5.10
CA GLY A 214 20.65 -2.56 -5.31
C GLY A 214 22.04 -1.93 -5.45
N LEU A 215 22.12 -0.88 -6.27
CA LEU A 215 23.28 0.00 -6.37
C LEU A 215 22.79 1.44 -6.61
N SER A 216 23.18 2.07 -7.72
CA SER A 216 22.98 3.51 -7.93
C SER A 216 21.67 3.88 -8.62
N GLN A 217 21.05 2.96 -9.37
CA GLN A 217 19.85 3.25 -10.14
C GLN A 217 18.60 2.86 -9.34
N VAL A 218 17.86 3.85 -8.85
CA VAL A 218 16.51 3.65 -8.29
C VAL A 218 15.57 3.20 -9.40
N VAL A 219 14.74 2.20 -9.13
CA VAL A 219 13.81 1.63 -10.12
C VAL A 219 12.36 1.81 -9.68
N TYR A 220 12.03 1.42 -8.45
CA TYR A 220 10.68 1.50 -7.91
C TYR A 220 10.73 1.68 -6.39
N ALA A 221 9.57 1.92 -5.77
CA ALA A 221 9.42 1.98 -4.33
C ALA A 221 7.97 1.68 -3.94
N ASP A 222 7.78 1.24 -2.71
CA ASP A 222 6.53 1.48 -2.00
C ASP A 222 6.56 2.90 -1.45
N ALA A 223 5.61 3.75 -1.87
CA ALA A 223 5.47 5.10 -1.36
C ALA A 223 4.29 5.20 -0.40
N VAL A 224 4.55 5.77 0.78
CA VAL A 224 3.53 6.04 1.80
C VAL A 224 3.12 7.51 1.73
N PHE A 225 1.83 7.74 1.58
CA PHE A 225 1.18 9.03 1.60
C PHE A 225 0.23 9.09 2.78
N VAL A 226 0.23 10.20 3.50
CA VAL A 226 -0.68 10.41 4.64
C VAL A 226 -1.51 11.64 4.34
N ARG A 227 -2.81 11.60 4.62
CA ARG A 227 -3.70 12.76 4.55
C ARG A 227 -3.06 13.94 5.28
N ASP A 228 -3.32 15.16 4.81
CA ASP A 228 -2.68 16.39 5.30
C ASP A 228 -2.51 16.40 6.83
N PHE A 229 -1.28 16.17 7.27
CA PHE A 229 -0.92 16.22 8.68
C PHE A 229 -0.28 17.56 9.05
N ILE A 230 -0.19 18.53 8.15
CA ILE A 230 0.18 19.91 8.49
C ILE A 230 -1.01 20.58 9.17
N SER A 231 -2.22 20.43 8.62
CA SER A 231 -3.49 20.88 9.22
C SER A 231 -4.41 19.71 9.55
N LEU A 232 -4.78 19.56 10.82
CA LEU A 232 -5.57 18.41 11.29
C LEU A 232 -7.08 18.69 11.37
N ASP A 233 -7.53 19.91 11.01
CA ASP A 233 -8.93 20.33 11.13
C ASP A 233 -9.90 19.46 10.31
N GLY A 234 -9.42 18.87 9.21
CA GLY A 234 -10.23 17.99 8.35
C GLY A 234 -10.44 16.57 8.87
N TYR A 235 -9.77 16.18 9.96
CA TYR A 235 -9.92 14.85 10.55
C TYR A 235 -11.11 14.80 11.51
N SER A 236 -11.83 13.67 11.53
CA SER A 236 -12.62 13.26 12.70
C SER A 236 -11.72 12.67 13.80
N ASP A 237 -12.23 12.63 15.03
CA ASP A 237 -11.50 12.04 16.16
C ASP A 237 -11.15 10.57 15.92
N ARG A 238 -12.06 9.82 15.27
CA ARG A 238 -11.81 8.43 14.87
C ARG A 238 -10.73 8.32 13.78
N GLN A 239 -10.71 9.23 12.81
CA GLN A 239 -9.65 9.26 11.79
C GLN A 239 -8.29 9.62 12.38
N LEU A 240 -8.22 10.45 13.43
CA LEU A 240 -6.96 10.70 14.15
C LEU A 240 -6.42 9.41 14.77
N LEU A 241 -7.28 8.63 15.44
CA LEU A 241 -6.89 7.32 16.00
C LEU A 241 -6.52 6.31 14.91
N ALA A 242 -7.26 6.24 13.80
CA ALA A 242 -6.98 5.34 12.69
C ALA A 242 -5.64 5.68 12.03
N ALA A 243 -5.39 6.96 11.74
CA ALA A 243 -4.12 7.42 11.19
C ALA A 243 -2.95 7.12 12.14
N ALA A 244 -3.11 7.42 13.43
CA ALA A 244 -2.10 7.11 14.46
C ALA A 244 -1.79 5.61 14.56
N SER A 245 -2.82 4.77 14.46
CA SER A 245 -2.71 3.31 14.47
C SER A 245 -1.97 2.80 13.23
N ILE A 246 -2.36 3.24 12.03
CA ILE A 246 -1.73 2.82 10.77
C ILE A 246 -0.25 3.21 10.75
N VAL A 247 0.08 4.49 11.00
CA VAL A 247 1.47 4.94 10.88
C VAL A 247 2.39 4.34 11.95
N HIS A 248 1.86 3.97 13.11
CA HIS A 248 2.60 3.20 14.11
C HIS A 248 2.79 1.75 13.67
N ASN A 249 1.68 1.02 13.44
CA ASN A 249 1.70 -0.43 13.26
C ASN A 249 2.37 -0.83 11.94
N CYS A 250 2.07 -0.11 10.85
CA CYS A 250 2.54 -0.46 9.51
C CYS A 250 3.95 0.09 9.23
N TYR A 251 4.25 1.27 9.80
CA TYR A 251 5.41 2.07 9.39
C TYR A 251 6.33 2.47 10.54
N ASN A 252 5.99 2.20 11.81
CA ASN A 252 6.80 2.63 12.96
C ASN A 252 7.10 4.15 12.97
N SER A 253 6.21 4.98 12.43
CA SER A 253 6.31 6.45 12.49
C SER A 253 5.70 6.94 13.81
N ILE A 254 6.50 6.76 14.88
CA ILE A 254 6.10 7.07 16.26
C ILE A 254 5.79 8.56 16.44
N ASP A 255 6.58 9.41 15.80
CA ASP A 255 6.46 10.86 15.81
C ASP A 255 5.15 11.35 15.16
N LEU A 256 4.80 10.80 14.00
CA LEU A 256 3.55 11.12 13.33
C LEU A 256 2.34 10.55 14.08
N SER A 257 2.47 9.35 14.67
CA SER A 257 1.45 8.79 15.56
C SER A 257 1.17 9.72 16.76
N LEU A 258 2.22 10.22 17.42
CA LEU A 258 2.10 11.19 18.52
C LEU A 258 1.44 12.49 18.07
N ARG A 259 1.75 12.98 16.88
CA ARG A 259 1.13 14.19 16.33
C ARG A 259 -0.40 14.06 16.25
N PHE A 260 -0.89 12.94 15.76
CA PHE A 260 -2.34 12.67 15.72
C PHE A 260 -2.93 12.51 17.12
N LEU A 261 -2.22 11.81 18.03
CA LEU A 261 -2.67 11.63 19.41
C LEU A 261 -2.75 12.94 20.21
N TYR A 262 -1.80 13.86 20.03
CA TYR A 262 -1.85 15.16 20.70
C TYR A 262 -3.04 15.99 20.26
N GLU A 263 -3.40 15.92 18.97
CA GLU A 263 -4.62 16.57 18.49
C GLU A 263 -5.88 15.90 19.03
N TYR A 264 -5.89 14.56 19.10
CA TYR A 264 -7.00 13.81 19.70
C TYR A 264 -7.18 14.18 21.19
N ASP A 265 -6.10 14.23 21.96
CA ASP A 265 -6.10 14.66 23.36
C ASP A 265 -6.57 16.10 23.52
N ARG A 266 -6.12 17.01 22.64
CA ARG A 266 -6.57 18.42 22.64
C ARG A 266 -8.08 18.54 22.45
N ARG A 267 -8.69 17.69 21.61
CA ARG A 267 -10.13 17.74 21.30
C ARG A 267 -10.99 17.09 22.37
N THR A 268 -10.52 15.99 22.93
CA THR A 268 -11.31 15.13 23.83
C THR A 268 -11.00 15.34 25.31
N GLY A 269 -9.88 15.99 25.63
CA GLY A 269 -9.36 16.10 26.99
C GLY A 269 -8.72 14.81 27.52
N SER A 270 -8.47 13.81 26.67
CA SER A 270 -7.77 12.59 27.06
C SER A 270 -6.25 12.80 27.25
N ILE A 271 -5.57 11.76 27.74
CA ILE A 271 -4.11 11.70 27.93
C ILE A 271 -3.49 10.52 27.15
N THR A 272 -4.08 10.21 26.00
CA THR A 272 -3.76 9.04 25.17
C THR A 272 -2.34 9.14 24.62
N ALA A 273 -1.88 10.33 24.22
CA ALA A 273 -0.52 10.56 23.75
C ALA A 273 0.52 10.27 24.86
N GLU A 274 0.24 10.72 26.10
CA GLU A 274 1.12 10.47 27.24
C GLU A 274 1.19 8.97 27.55
N HIS A 275 0.04 8.28 27.63
CA HIS A 275 -0.03 6.84 27.88
C HIS A 275 0.72 6.05 26.80
N TYR A 276 0.48 6.37 25.53
CA TYR A 276 1.17 5.77 24.40
C TYR A 276 2.69 5.92 24.53
N PHE A 277 3.18 7.15 24.75
CA PHE A 277 4.61 7.43 24.83
C PHE A 277 5.28 6.75 26.02
N ARG A 278 4.63 6.79 27.20
CA ARG A 278 5.16 6.20 28.42
C ARG A 278 5.27 4.69 28.30
N ARG A 279 4.20 4.02 27.82
CA ARG A 279 4.24 2.58 27.57
C ARG A 279 5.30 2.22 26.55
N LEU A 280 5.37 2.94 25.41
CA LEU A 280 6.33 2.69 24.34
C LEU A 280 7.78 2.75 24.84
N THR A 281 8.12 3.72 25.70
CA THR A 281 9.47 3.93 26.24
C THR A 281 9.79 3.11 27.50
N GLY A 282 8.82 2.38 28.05
CA GLY A 282 9.02 1.54 29.23
C GLY A 282 9.01 2.30 30.56
N GLY A 283 8.43 3.51 30.59
CA GLY A 283 8.13 4.19 31.85
C GLY A 283 6.87 3.59 32.49
N GLU A 284 6.93 3.31 33.80
CA GLU A 284 5.79 2.88 34.61
C GLU A 284 4.68 3.95 34.72
#